data_AF-A0AAW7NWZ6-F1
#
_entry.id   AF-A0AAW7NWZ6-F1
#
_cell.length_a   1.000
_cell.length_b   1.000
_cell.length_c   1.000
_cell.angle_alpha   90.00
_cell.angle_beta   90.00
_cell.angle_gamma   90.00
#
_symmetry.space_group_name_H-M   'P 1'
#
loop_
_entity.id
_entity.type
_entity.pdbx_description
1 polymer ?
#
loop_
_entity_poly.entity_id
_entity_poly.type
_entity_poly.pdbx_seq_one_letter_code
_entity_poly.pdbx_strand_id
1 'polypeptide(L)'
;MTYKKIMTKLYCKLLGESIHKRLKELQILQNQIGFETPEGEFELLSETTVGQIIKGKRNLSFNASLAFQTSLNYPTPRKLFFPNKEFMLQLFQNLIIAILTDPIFDNSLLKKILKQKLRNYSISSNEQVSDFTDYYQETLITSLLNFISEFPEEETSYQIAEKLTDWLSEFACLISQF
;
A
#
# COMPACT_ATOMS: atom_id res chain seq x y z
N MET A 1 5.69 14.67 9.92
CA MET A 1 4.38 14.82 9.25
C MET A 1 3.31 14.07 10.01
N THR A 2 2.17 14.71 10.25
CA THR A 2 1.10 14.26 11.15
C THR A 2 0.47 12.91 10.75
N TYR A 3 0.33 12.62 9.44
CA TYR A 3 -0.37 11.42 8.96
C TYR A 3 0.53 10.20 8.73
N LYS A 4 1.85 10.37 8.71
CA LYS A 4 2.85 9.34 8.35
C LYS A 4 2.63 8.05 9.13
N LYS A 5 2.43 8.13 10.45
CA LYS A 5 2.26 6.95 11.32
C LYS A 5 1.05 6.09 10.92
N ILE A 6 -0.06 6.73 10.58
CA ILE A 6 -1.30 6.04 10.18
C ILE A 6 -1.12 5.43 8.79
N MET A 7 -0.55 6.19 7.85
CA MET A 7 -0.27 5.71 6.49
C MET A 7 0.69 4.52 6.50
N THR A 8 1.79 4.59 7.27
CA THR A 8 2.74 3.48 7.41
C THR A 8 2.07 2.23 7.96
N LYS A 9 1.27 2.36 9.03
CA LYS A 9 0.58 1.22 9.63
C LYS A 9 -0.42 0.57 8.67
N LEU A 10 -1.23 1.39 8.00
CA LEU A 10 -2.22 0.95 7.03
C LEU A 10 -1.55 0.23 5.87
N TYR A 11 -0.58 0.89 5.23
CA TYR A 11 0.09 0.36 4.05
C TYR A 11 0.87 -0.92 4.35
N CYS A 12 1.65 -0.97 5.44
CA CYS A 12 2.43 -2.15 5.79
C CYS A 12 1.53 -3.35 6.11
N LYS A 13 0.38 -3.12 6.76
CA LYS A 13 -0.60 -4.18 7.03
C LYS A 13 -1.15 -4.75 5.72
N LEU A 14 -1.63 -3.90 4.82
CA LEU A 14 -2.20 -4.34 3.55
C LEU A 14 -1.16 -5.04 2.67
N LEU A 15 0.06 -4.49 2.58
CA LEU A 15 1.18 -5.08 1.84
C LEU A 15 1.55 -6.45 2.42
N GLY A 16 1.65 -6.56 3.75
CA GLY A 16 1.95 -7.82 4.43
C GLY A 16 0.90 -8.90 4.15
N GLU A 17 -0.38 -8.54 4.20
CA GLU A 17 -1.50 -9.44 3.87
C GLU A 17 -1.44 -9.91 2.40
N SER A 18 -1.16 -9.00 1.46
CA SER A 18 -1.00 -9.32 0.05
C SER A 18 0.16 -10.26 -0.21
N ILE A 19 1.33 -9.99 0.38
CA ILE A 19 2.51 -10.87 0.31
C ILE A 19 2.17 -12.23 0.88
N HIS A 20 1.50 -12.29 2.04
CA HIS A 20 1.14 -13.56 2.67
C HIS A 20 0.19 -14.39 1.81
N LYS A 21 -0.80 -13.76 1.17
CA LYS A 21 -1.70 -14.40 0.20
C LYS A 21 -0.88 -15.00 -0.96
N ARG A 22 0.03 -14.22 -1.54
CA ARG A 22 0.88 -14.67 -2.64
C ARG A 22 1.80 -15.84 -2.27
N LEU A 23 2.41 -15.81 -1.09
CA LEU A 23 3.22 -16.92 -0.59
C LEU A 23 2.43 -18.22 -0.51
N LYS A 24 1.18 -18.16 -0.01
CA LYS A 24 0.30 -19.33 0.06
C LYS A 24 -0.07 -19.85 -1.32
N GLU A 25 -0.40 -18.96 -2.25
CA GLU A 25 -0.71 -19.32 -3.66
C GLU A 25 0.46 -20.06 -4.32
N LEU A 26 1.69 -19.62 -4.06
CA LEU A 26 2.90 -20.22 -4.61
C LEU A 26 3.47 -21.37 -3.75
N GLN A 27 2.84 -21.67 -2.61
CA GLN A 27 3.31 -22.68 -1.64
C GLN A 27 4.76 -22.44 -1.14
N ILE A 28 5.16 -21.17 -1.04
CA ILE A 28 6.49 -20.77 -0.56
C ILE A 28 6.45 -20.62 0.97
N LEU A 29 7.35 -21.31 1.65
CA LEU A 29 7.53 -21.26 3.10
C LEU A 29 8.35 -20.03 3.52
N GLN A 30 8.17 -19.58 4.76
CA GLN A 30 8.85 -18.37 5.26
C GLN A 30 10.38 -18.50 5.28
N ASN A 31 10.89 -19.71 5.49
CA ASN A 31 12.32 -20.03 5.49
C ASN A 31 12.92 -20.18 4.08
N GLN A 32 12.13 -19.98 3.03
CA GLN A 32 12.58 -20.04 1.63
C GLN A 32 12.75 -18.65 1.00
N ILE A 33 12.51 -17.58 1.77
CA ILE A 33 12.62 -16.21 1.26
C ILE A 33 14.07 -15.75 1.35
N GLY A 34 14.67 -15.52 0.19
CA GLY A 34 16.07 -15.11 0.08
C GLY A 34 16.37 -14.43 -1.24
N PHE A 35 17.62 -13.97 -1.35
CA PHE A 35 18.15 -13.32 -2.54
C PHE A 35 19.61 -13.73 -2.76
N GLU A 36 20.06 -13.61 -4.00
CA GLU A 36 21.48 -13.74 -4.34
C GLU A 36 22.16 -12.37 -4.18
N THR A 37 23.26 -12.35 -3.45
CA THR A 37 24.12 -11.18 -3.25
C THR A 37 24.93 -10.90 -4.52
N PRO A 38 25.47 -9.68 -4.70
CA PRO A 38 26.39 -9.38 -5.80
C PRO A 38 27.61 -10.31 -5.87
N GLU A 39 28.01 -10.87 -4.73
CA GLU A 39 29.10 -11.84 -4.59
C GLU A 39 28.72 -13.29 -4.96
N GLY A 40 27.45 -13.54 -5.32
CA GLY A 40 26.94 -14.86 -5.69
C GLY A 40 26.56 -15.75 -4.50
N GLU A 41 26.57 -15.21 -3.27
CA GLU A 41 26.09 -15.92 -2.09
C GLU A 41 24.57 -15.79 -1.95
N PHE A 42 23.90 -16.88 -1.58
CA PHE A 42 22.46 -16.86 -1.35
C PHE A 42 22.14 -16.58 0.12
N GLU A 43 21.53 -15.44 0.40
CA GLU A 43 21.13 -15.02 1.74
C GLU A 43 19.63 -15.26 1.98
N LEU A 44 19.31 -15.99 3.06
CA LEU A 44 17.95 -16.19 3.53
C LEU A 44 17.57 -15.15 4.59
N LEU A 45 16.36 -14.60 4.47
CA LEU A 45 15.77 -13.84 5.56
C LEU A 45 15.40 -14.77 6.71
N SER A 46 15.62 -14.31 7.95
CA SER A 46 15.11 -15.07 9.11
C SER A 46 13.58 -15.20 9.06
N GLU A 47 13.05 -16.35 9.48
CA GLU A 47 11.60 -16.58 9.58
C GLU A 47 10.91 -15.52 10.45
N THR A 48 11.59 -15.04 11.49
CA THR A 48 11.06 -13.97 12.33
C THR A 48 10.91 -12.67 11.54
N THR A 49 11.89 -12.30 10.72
CA THR A 49 11.82 -11.12 9.85
C THR A 49 10.65 -11.24 8.86
N VAL A 50 10.58 -12.36 8.15
CA VAL A 50 9.50 -12.66 7.18
C VAL A 50 8.15 -12.60 7.89
N GLY A 51 8.02 -13.28 9.02
CA GLY A 51 6.81 -13.33 9.84
C GLY A 51 6.32 -11.97 10.34
N GLN A 52 7.23 -11.03 10.66
CA GLN A 52 6.84 -9.67 11.06
C GLN A 52 6.45 -8.79 9.86
N ILE A 53 7.08 -8.99 8.69
CA ILE A 53 6.73 -8.26 7.46
C ILE A 53 5.34 -8.67 6.98
N ILE A 54 5.05 -9.97 6.88
CA ILE A 54 3.72 -10.45 6.43
C ILE A 54 2.59 -10.08 7.40
N LYS A 55 2.91 -9.83 8.68
CA LYS A 55 1.96 -9.30 9.68
C LYS A 55 1.82 -7.77 9.62
N GLY A 56 2.56 -7.10 8.73
CA GLY A 56 2.62 -5.64 8.63
C GLY A 56 3.22 -4.93 9.85
N LYS A 57 3.99 -5.65 10.67
CA LYS A 57 4.58 -5.14 11.92
C LYS A 57 6.00 -4.61 11.75
N ARG A 58 6.63 -4.88 10.60
CA ARG A 58 8.01 -4.50 10.31
C ARG A 58 8.11 -3.89 8.92
N ASN A 59 9.05 -2.96 8.76
CA ASN A 59 9.43 -2.44 7.46
C ASN A 59 9.91 -3.56 6.53
N LEU A 60 9.42 -3.57 5.30
CA LEU A 60 10.07 -4.23 4.19
C LEU A 60 11.28 -3.37 3.79
N SER A 61 12.46 -3.71 4.33
CA SER A 61 13.73 -3.04 3.99
C SER A 61 14.16 -3.34 2.55
N PHE A 62 15.22 -2.69 2.07
CA PHE A 62 15.77 -2.92 0.72
C PHE A 62 16.11 -4.39 0.47
N ASN A 63 17.00 -5.01 1.27
CA ASN A 63 17.35 -6.44 1.12
C ASN A 63 16.12 -7.34 1.25
N ALA A 64 15.17 -7.00 2.13
CA ALA A 64 13.95 -7.78 2.24
C ALA A 64 13.08 -7.64 0.99
N SER A 65 12.97 -6.44 0.42
CA SER A 65 12.25 -6.21 -0.84
C SER A 65 12.86 -7.00 -1.99
N LEU A 66 14.20 -7.07 -2.08
CA LEU A 66 14.89 -7.89 -3.06
C LEU A 66 14.58 -9.38 -2.86
N ALA A 67 14.67 -9.88 -1.62
CA ALA A 67 14.35 -11.26 -1.29
C ALA A 67 12.90 -11.65 -1.64
N PHE A 68 11.94 -10.81 -1.29
CA PHE A 68 10.54 -11.03 -1.62
C PHE A 68 10.28 -10.90 -3.12
N GLN A 69 10.90 -9.94 -3.80
CA GLN A 69 10.76 -9.78 -5.24
C GLN A 69 11.24 -11.03 -5.99
N THR A 70 12.44 -11.50 -5.67
CA THR A 70 13.04 -12.70 -6.28
C THR A 70 12.21 -13.94 -5.98
N SER A 71 11.87 -14.16 -4.70
CA SER A 71 11.13 -15.35 -4.28
C SER A 71 9.71 -15.40 -4.86
N LEU A 72 9.05 -14.25 -5.02
CA LEU A 72 7.69 -14.16 -5.57
C LEU A 72 7.65 -13.99 -7.10
N ASN A 73 8.83 -13.93 -7.74
CA ASN A 73 9.02 -13.70 -9.17
C ASN A 73 8.31 -12.43 -9.67
N TYR A 74 8.46 -11.32 -8.94
CA TYR A 74 7.97 -10.01 -9.37
C TYR A 74 8.99 -9.34 -10.30
N PRO A 75 8.59 -8.89 -11.51
CA PRO A 75 9.54 -8.38 -12.50
C PRO A 75 10.08 -6.99 -12.19
N THR A 76 9.41 -6.21 -11.33
CA THR A 76 9.81 -4.85 -10.95
C THR A 76 9.51 -4.58 -9.47
N PRO A 77 10.21 -3.62 -8.82
CA PRO A 77 9.92 -3.26 -7.43
C PRO A 77 8.48 -2.78 -7.26
N ARG A 78 7.96 -2.01 -8.23
CA ARG A 78 6.56 -1.58 -8.25
C ARG A 78 5.59 -2.75 -8.15
N LYS A 79 5.85 -3.89 -8.80
CA LYS A 79 4.99 -5.08 -8.71
C LYS A 79 5.04 -5.79 -7.36
N LEU A 80 6.04 -5.54 -6.52
CA LEU A 80 6.03 -5.97 -5.13
C LEU A 80 5.18 -5.03 -4.27
N PHE A 81 5.36 -3.72 -4.43
CA PHE A 81 4.70 -2.69 -3.60
C PHE A 81 3.24 -2.41 -3.99
N PHE A 82 2.89 -2.63 -5.26
CA PHE A 82 1.57 -2.43 -5.85
C PHE A 82 1.24 -3.60 -6.80
N PRO A 83 0.97 -4.81 -6.25
CA PRO A 83 1.02 -6.05 -7.01
C PRO A 83 -0.07 -6.17 -8.08
N ASN A 84 -1.29 -5.73 -7.79
CA ASN A 84 -2.41 -5.85 -8.69
C ASN A 84 -3.49 -4.80 -8.41
N LYS A 85 -4.50 -4.77 -9.28
CA LYS A 85 -5.62 -3.83 -9.19
C LYS A 85 -6.48 -4.03 -7.93
N GLU A 86 -6.69 -5.28 -7.51
CA GLU A 86 -7.43 -5.61 -6.27
C GLU A 86 -6.76 -4.95 -5.05
N PHE A 87 -5.44 -5.04 -4.94
CA PHE A 87 -4.66 -4.39 -3.90
C PHE A 87 -4.83 -2.86 -3.93
N MET A 88 -4.79 -2.25 -5.12
CA MET A 88 -4.93 -0.79 -5.26
C MET A 88 -6.30 -0.31 -4.79
N LEU A 89 -7.37 -1.04 -5.14
CA LEU A 89 -8.73 -0.71 -4.67
C LEU A 89 -8.83 -0.82 -3.15
N GLN A 90 -8.33 -1.92 -2.57
CA GLN A 90 -8.28 -2.08 -1.11
C GLN A 90 -7.46 -0.98 -0.42
N LEU A 91 -6.38 -0.52 -1.05
CA LEU A 91 -5.58 0.59 -0.55
C LEU A 91 -6.41 1.88 -0.50
N PHE A 92 -7.09 2.25 -1.59
CA PHE A 92 -7.93 3.45 -1.62
C PHE A 92 -9.09 3.38 -0.63
N GLN A 93 -9.76 2.24 -0.53
CA GLN A 93 -10.86 2.03 0.41
C GLN A 93 -10.38 2.22 1.85
N ASN A 94 -9.29 1.56 2.23
CA ASN A 94 -8.72 1.68 3.56
C ASN A 94 -8.25 3.12 3.85
N LEU A 95 -7.65 3.80 2.86
CA LEU A 95 -7.23 5.20 2.99
C LEU A 95 -8.41 6.13 3.27
N ILE A 96 -9.49 6.01 2.49
CA ILE A 96 -10.70 6.82 2.67
C ILE A 96 -11.32 6.54 4.04
N ILE A 97 -11.46 5.27 4.43
CA ILE A 97 -11.97 4.89 5.75
C ILE A 97 -11.11 5.51 6.86
N ALA A 98 -9.78 5.43 6.76
CA ALA A 98 -8.88 6.03 7.74
C ALA A 98 -9.05 7.55 7.83
N ILE A 99 -9.19 8.25 6.70
CA ILE A 99 -9.43 9.70 6.68
C ILE A 99 -10.78 10.05 7.34
N LEU A 100 -11.81 9.24 7.10
CA LEU A 100 -13.15 9.48 7.65
C LEU A 100 -13.26 9.17 9.15
N THR A 101 -12.49 8.21 9.65
CA THR A 101 -12.65 7.66 11.00
C THR A 101 -11.57 8.09 11.99
N ASP A 102 -10.33 8.28 11.55
CA ASP A 102 -9.24 8.62 12.46
C ASP A 102 -9.37 10.10 12.92
N PRO A 103 -9.30 10.38 14.24
CA PRO A 103 -9.43 11.73 14.78
C PRO A 103 -8.39 12.72 14.26
N ILE A 104 -7.24 12.24 13.80
CA ILE A 104 -6.17 13.10 13.28
C ILE A 104 -6.65 13.96 12.09
N PHE A 105 -7.69 13.50 11.37
CA PHE A 105 -8.24 14.14 10.20
C PHE A 105 -9.46 15.02 10.52
N ASP A 106 -9.93 15.12 11.78
CA ASP A 106 -11.19 15.79 12.14
C ASP A 106 -11.29 17.24 11.63
N ASN A 107 -10.17 17.96 11.69
CA ASN A 107 -10.08 19.35 11.24
C ASN A 107 -9.55 19.50 9.81
N SER A 108 -9.26 18.41 9.11
CA SER A 108 -8.70 18.45 7.76
C SER A 108 -9.75 18.83 6.71
N LEU A 109 -9.34 19.63 5.73
CA LEU A 109 -10.16 19.94 4.56
C LEU A 109 -10.50 18.67 3.76
N LEU A 110 -9.53 17.75 3.64
CA LEU A 110 -9.68 16.47 2.95
C LEU A 110 -10.86 15.66 3.50
N LYS A 111 -10.98 15.51 4.83
CA LYS A 111 -12.10 14.82 5.47
C LYS A 111 -13.45 15.50 5.19
N LYS A 112 -13.48 16.84 5.20
CA LYS A 112 -14.71 17.61 4.91
C LYS A 112 -15.17 17.38 3.46
N ILE A 113 -14.25 17.46 2.50
CA ILE A 113 -14.53 17.23 1.08
C ILE A 113 -15.01 15.79 0.85
N LEU A 114 -14.31 14.79 1.40
CA LEU A 114 -14.71 13.38 1.30
C LEU A 114 -16.11 13.14 1.88
N LYS A 115 -16.40 13.67 3.08
CA LYS A 115 -17.74 13.58 3.67
C LYS A 115 -18.80 14.19 2.76
N GLN A 116 -18.51 15.30 2.10
CA GLN A 116 -19.46 15.93 1.17
C GLN A 116 -19.69 15.08 -0.09
N LYS A 117 -18.63 14.51 -0.68
CA LYS A 117 -18.74 13.66 -1.86
C LYS A 117 -19.49 12.35 -1.57
N LEU A 118 -19.26 11.75 -0.41
CA LEU A 118 -19.89 10.48 -0.03
C LEU A 118 -21.32 10.66 0.49
N ARG A 119 -21.70 11.85 0.99
CA ARG A 119 -23.08 12.18 1.43
C ARG A 119 -24.15 11.99 0.36
N ASN A 120 -23.77 11.93 -0.92
CA ASN A 120 -24.69 11.69 -2.03
C ASN A 120 -25.13 10.22 -2.17
N TYR A 121 -24.60 9.30 -1.35
CA TYR A 121 -24.94 7.89 -1.40
C TYR A 121 -25.79 7.50 -0.18
N SER A 122 -26.86 6.74 -0.40
CA SER A 122 -27.87 6.35 0.62
C SER A 122 -27.62 4.96 1.22
N ILE A 123 -26.35 4.56 1.38
CA ILE A 123 -25.94 3.18 1.71
C ILE A 123 -24.99 3.15 2.93
N SER A 124 -24.71 2.00 3.54
CA SER A 124 -23.73 1.87 4.64
C SER A 124 -22.35 2.46 4.28
N SER A 125 -21.63 3.03 5.25
CA SER A 125 -20.39 3.79 5.00
C SER A 125 -19.29 3.02 4.25
N ASN A 126 -19.30 1.69 4.28
CA ASN A 126 -18.30 0.87 3.60
C ASN A 126 -18.66 0.60 2.13
N GLU A 127 -19.93 0.35 1.83
CA GLU A 127 -20.41 0.17 0.45
C GLU A 127 -20.27 1.47 -0.35
N GLN A 128 -20.56 2.63 0.25
CA GLN A 128 -20.33 3.94 -0.39
C GLN A 128 -18.87 4.15 -0.79
N VAL A 129 -17.93 3.74 0.09
CA VAL A 129 -16.50 3.86 -0.18
C VAL A 129 -16.09 2.90 -1.29
N SER A 130 -16.62 1.68 -1.32
CA SER A 130 -16.38 0.73 -2.42
C SER A 130 -16.86 1.32 -3.75
N ASP A 131 -18.13 1.71 -3.83
CA ASP A 131 -18.74 2.28 -5.04
C ASP A 131 -17.96 3.48 -5.56
N PHE A 132 -17.54 4.38 -4.65
CA PHE A 132 -16.72 5.53 -5.00
C PHE A 132 -15.36 5.10 -5.57
N THR A 133 -14.65 4.19 -4.89
CA THR A 133 -13.35 3.72 -5.37
C THR A 133 -13.43 2.97 -6.68
N ASP A 134 -14.50 2.20 -6.89
CA ASP A 134 -14.74 1.46 -8.12
C ASP A 134 -15.10 2.40 -9.27
N TYR A 135 -15.90 3.43 -9.02
CA TYR A 135 -16.26 4.42 -10.03
C TYR A 135 -15.05 5.23 -10.52
N TYR A 136 -14.20 5.71 -9.59
CA TYR A 136 -13.02 6.53 -9.93
C TYR A 136 -11.71 5.73 -10.06
N GLN A 137 -11.77 4.40 -10.11
CA GLN A 137 -10.60 3.52 -10.01
C GLN A 137 -9.49 3.85 -11.01
N GLU A 138 -9.82 4.07 -12.29
CA GLU A 138 -8.81 4.31 -13.33
C GLU A 138 -8.07 5.62 -13.08
N THR A 139 -8.78 6.68 -12.68
CA THR A 139 -8.18 7.98 -12.35
C THR A 139 -7.30 7.88 -11.11
N LEU A 140 -7.77 7.19 -10.06
CA LEU A 140 -7.01 7.03 -8.82
C LEU A 140 -5.74 6.19 -9.02
N ILE A 141 -5.85 5.05 -9.72
CA ILE A 141 -4.70 4.19 -10.03
C ILE A 141 -3.68 4.94 -10.89
N THR A 142 -4.15 5.61 -11.95
CA THR A 142 -3.27 6.34 -12.87
C THR A 142 -2.51 7.45 -12.15
N SER A 143 -3.21 8.25 -11.34
CA SER A 143 -2.57 9.30 -10.53
C SER A 143 -1.50 8.74 -9.60
N LEU A 144 -1.84 7.71 -8.81
CA LEU A 144 -0.90 7.14 -7.85
C LEU A 144 0.33 6.50 -8.54
N LEU A 145 0.14 5.78 -9.64
CA LEU A 145 1.25 5.15 -10.37
C LEU A 145 2.09 6.14 -11.18
N ASN A 146 1.55 7.31 -11.54
CA ASN A 146 2.35 8.40 -12.11
C ASN A 146 3.15 9.13 -11.03
N PHE A 147 2.63 9.22 -9.80
CA PHE A 147 3.32 9.80 -8.67
C PHE A 147 4.49 8.93 -8.17
N ILE A 148 4.36 7.60 -8.26
CA ILE A 148 5.37 6.64 -7.82
C ILE A 148 6.14 6.03 -9.00
N SER A 149 7.46 6.25 -9.04
CA SER A 149 8.35 5.70 -10.06
C SER A 149 8.20 4.19 -10.27
N GLU A 150 8.51 3.71 -11.47
CA GLU A 150 8.50 2.29 -11.81
C GLU A 150 9.68 1.54 -11.22
N PHE A 151 10.81 2.24 -11.18
CA PHE A 151 12.07 1.79 -10.62
C PHE A 151 12.43 2.77 -9.51
N PRO A 152 11.81 2.63 -8.34
CA PRO A 152 12.26 3.37 -7.17
C PRO A 152 13.67 2.88 -6.80
N GLU A 153 14.63 3.79 -6.70
CA GLU A 153 16.07 3.44 -6.54
C GLU A 153 16.29 2.48 -5.37
N GLU A 154 15.75 2.78 -4.19
CA GLU A 154 15.80 1.89 -3.01
C GLU A 154 14.61 2.19 -2.07
N GLU A 155 13.40 1.80 -2.44
CA GLU A 155 12.23 2.07 -1.59
C GLU A 155 11.92 0.94 -0.63
N THR A 156 11.89 1.30 0.65
CA THR A 156 11.31 0.48 1.71
C THR A 156 9.81 0.73 1.82
N SER A 157 9.07 -0.19 2.44
CA SER A 157 7.62 0.02 2.66
C SER A 157 7.30 1.31 3.45
N TYR A 158 8.24 1.78 4.27
CA TYR A 158 8.08 3.03 5.01
C TYR A 158 8.22 4.27 4.13
N GLN A 159 9.13 4.25 3.16
CA GLN A 159 9.26 5.32 2.17
C GLN A 159 8.08 5.33 1.20
N ILE A 160 7.58 4.16 0.78
CA ILE A 160 6.34 4.09 -0.01
C ILE A 160 5.17 4.70 0.76
N ALA A 161 5.04 4.38 2.05
CA ALA A 161 4.00 4.97 2.89
C ALA A 161 4.13 6.50 3.07
N GLU A 162 5.36 7.02 3.04
CA GLU A 162 5.63 8.46 3.04
C GLU A 162 5.19 9.09 1.72
N LYS A 163 5.54 8.49 0.57
CA LYS A 163 5.04 8.94 -0.73
C LYS A 163 3.52 8.88 -0.84
N LEU A 164 2.89 7.85 -0.27
CA LEU A 164 1.43 7.78 -0.16
C LEU A 164 0.86 8.91 0.69
N THR A 165 1.58 9.34 1.73
CA THR A 165 1.21 10.50 2.55
C THR A 165 1.27 11.78 1.74
N ASP A 166 2.33 11.96 0.93
CA ASP A 166 2.49 13.13 0.06
C ASP A 166 1.45 13.15 -1.06
N TRP A 167 1.13 11.99 -1.63
CA TRP A 167 0.10 11.82 -2.64
C TRP A 167 -1.31 12.19 -2.12
N LEU A 168 -1.56 12.25 -0.81
CA LEU A 168 -2.84 12.71 -0.27
C LEU A 168 -3.18 14.15 -0.71
N SER A 169 -2.18 14.99 -1.00
CA SER A 169 -2.41 16.32 -1.57
C SER A 169 -2.96 16.25 -2.99
N GLU A 170 -2.42 15.37 -3.84
CA GLU A 170 -2.95 15.13 -5.18
C GLU A 170 -4.34 14.49 -5.12
N PHE A 171 -4.54 13.53 -4.22
CA PHE A 171 -5.84 12.93 -3.95
C PHE A 171 -6.89 13.98 -3.56
N ALA A 172 -6.54 14.95 -2.70
CA ALA A 172 -7.44 16.05 -2.34
C ALA A 172 -7.86 16.89 -3.55
N CYS A 173 -6.94 17.15 -4.48
CA CYS A 173 -7.23 17.83 -5.74
C CYS A 173 -8.18 17.02 -6.63
N LEU A 174 -7.91 15.72 -6.79
CA LEU A 174 -8.76 14.81 -7.57
C LEU A 174 -10.19 14.78 -7.04
N ILE A 175 -10.36 14.54 -5.74
CA ILE A 175 -11.70 14.47 -5.13
C ILE A 175 -12.44 15.80 -5.29
N SER A 176 -11.75 16.94 -5.30
CA SER A 176 -12.39 18.23 -5.51
C SER A 176 -12.95 18.40 -6.93
N GLN A 177 -12.36 17.74 -7.92
CA GLN A 177 -12.78 17.74 -9.32
C GLN A 177 -13.84 16.69 -9.65
N PHE A 178 -13.88 15.60 -8.87
CA PHE A 178 -14.82 14.49 -9.02
C PHE A 178 -16.29 14.88 -8.89
#